data_AF-B5B437-F1
#
_entry.id   AF-B5B437-F1
#
_cell.length_a   1.000
_cell.length_b   1.000
_cell.length_c   1.000
_cell.angle_alpha   90.00
_cell.angle_beta   90.00
_cell.angle_gamma   90.00
#
_symmetry.space_group_name_H-M   'P 1'
#
loop_
_entity.id
_entity.type
_entity.pdbx_description
1 polymer ?
#
loop_
_entity_poly.entity_id
_entity_poly.type
_entity_poly.pdbx_seq_one_letter_code
_entity_poly.pdbx_strand_id
1 'polypeptide(L)'
;AFHYEQYAEMCAQTGALVTEKTDIPVVAAMSKECQSVIDQYRQRVDIVKMPKKGGTGLSDALKDILALCRIKANHGDISEFPSDKIY
;
A
#
# COMPACT_ATOMS: atom_id res chain seq x y z
N ALA A 1 2.05 3.52 -8.86
CA ALA A 1 1.12 4.49 -9.49
C ALA A 1 1.53 5.97 -9.31
N PHE A 2 2.67 6.28 -8.71
CA PHE A 2 3.02 7.58 -8.08
C PHE A 2 2.55 8.87 -8.76
N HIS A 3 1.37 9.33 -8.31
CA HIS A 3 0.55 10.51 -8.66
C HIS A 3 -0.52 10.36 -9.76
N TYR A 4 -0.67 9.19 -10.36
CA TYR A 4 -1.70 8.94 -11.36
C TYR A 4 -2.84 8.12 -10.75
N GLU A 5 -3.98 8.78 -10.57
CA GLU A 5 -5.15 8.26 -9.87
C GLU A 5 -5.69 6.96 -10.50
N GLN A 6 -5.82 6.90 -11.82
CA GLN A 6 -6.31 5.70 -12.52
C GLN A 6 -5.41 4.47 -12.33
N TYR A 7 -4.09 4.66 -12.28
CA TYR A 7 -3.16 3.57 -11.97
C TYR A 7 -3.25 3.18 -10.50
N ALA A 8 -3.48 4.14 -9.60
CA ALA A 8 -3.68 3.84 -8.19
C ALA A 8 -4.96 3.03 -8.01
N GLU A 9 -6.05 3.42 -8.67
CA GLU A 9 -7.34 2.73 -8.64
C GLU A 9 -7.21 1.29 -9.14
N MET A 10 -6.57 1.06 -10.28
CA MET A 10 -6.33 -0.29 -10.80
C MET A 10 -5.53 -1.15 -9.80
N CYS A 11 -4.45 -0.62 -9.23
CA CYS A 11 -3.67 -1.33 -8.21
C CYS A 11 -4.50 -1.63 -6.96
N ALA A 12 -5.32 -0.68 -6.50
CA ALA A 12 -6.18 -0.83 -5.31
C ALA A 12 -7.25 -1.89 -5.54
N GLN A 13 -7.94 -1.83 -6.68
CA GLN A 13 -8.96 -2.79 -7.09
C GLN A 13 -8.40 -4.20 -7.20
N THR A 14 -7.26 -4.35 -7.87
CA THR A 14 -6.60 -5.65 -8.04
C THR A 14 -6.17 -6.20 -6.68
N GLY A 15 -5.57 -5.36 -5.83
CA GLY A 15 -5.10 -5.79 -4.52
C GLY A 15 -6.23 -6.17 -3.55
N ALA A 16 -7.32 -5.39 -3.54
CA ALA A 16 -8.52 -5.71 -2.77
C ALA A 16 -9.14 -7.03 -3.25
N LEU A 17 -9.25 -7.24 -4.57
CA LEU A 17 -9.80 -8.48 -5.12
C LEU A 17 -8.95 -9.70 -4.74
N VAL A 18 -7.63 -9.61 -4.83
CA VAL A 18 -6.74 -10.71 -4.42
C VAL A 18 -6.87 -10.99 -2.92
N THR A 19 -6.94 -9.94 -2.09
CA THR A 19 -7.12 -10.07 -0.63
C THR A 19 -8.46 -10.71 -0.27
N GLU A 20 -9.53 -10.41 -1.00
CA GLU A 20 -10.89 -10.93 -0.74
C GLU A 20 -11.12 -12.34 -1.29
N LYS A 21 -10.38 -12.75 -2.33
CA LYS A 21 -10.63 -14.00 -3.07
C LYS A 21 -9.57 -15.06 -2.85
N THR A 22 -8.46 -14.74 -2.21
CA THR A 22 -7.33 -15.64 -2.01
C THR A 22 -6.69 -15.42 -0.64
N ASP A 23 -5.90 -16.38 -0.19
CA ASP A 23 -5.10 -16.25 1.04
C ASP A 23 -3.73 -15.57 0.80
N ILE A 24 -3.52 -14.98 -0.39
CA ILE A 24 -2.26 -14.35 -0.74
C ILE A 24 -2.22 -12.95 -0.10
N PRO A 25 -1.24 -12.64 0.76
CA PRO A 25 -1.10 -11.32 1.35
C PRO A 25 -0.71 -10.28 0.29
N VAL A 26 -1.40 -9.14 0.31
CA VAL A 26 -1.16 -8.03 -0.63
C VAL A 26 -0.72 -6.77 0.10
N VAL A 27 0.19 -6.03 -0.52
CA VAL A 27 0.57 -4.67 -0.11
C VAL A 27 0.46 -3.76 -1.32
N ALA A 28 -0.25 -2.64 -1.17
CA ALA A 28 -0.29 -1.58 -2.16
C ALA A 28 0.61 -0.42 -1.72
N ALA A 29 0.99 0.45 -2.65
CA ALA A 29 1.75 1.66 -2.35
C ALA A 29 1.27 2.82 -3.22
N MET A 30 0.93 3.93 -2.57
CA MET A 30 0.33 5.09 -3.23
C MET A 30 0.88 6.40 -2.68
N SER A 31 0.84 7.41 -3.53
CA SER A 31 1.16 8.77 -3.12
C SER A 31 -0.06 9.50 -2.63
N LYS A 32 0.16 10.53 -1.81
CA LYS A 32 -0.91 11.34 -1.23
C LYS A 32 -1.77 12.04 -2.29
N GLU A 33 -1.23 12.22 -3.51
CA GLU A 33 -1.97 12.77 -4.65
C GLU A 33 -3.11 11.84 -5.12
N CYS A 34 -3.15 10.58 -4.66
CA CYS A 34 -4.21 9.61 -4.95
C CYS A 34 -5.19 9.45 -3.78
N GLN A 35 -5.44 10.52 -3.01
CA GLN A 35 -6.19 10.47 -1.74
C GLN A 35 -7.59 9.87 -1.88
N SER A 36 -8.31 10.17 -2.96
CA SER A 36 -9.63 9.61 -3.29
C SER A 36 -9.62 8.06 -3.28
N VAL A 37 -8.67 7.47 -4.02
CA VAL A 37 -8.48 6.02 -4.10
C VAL A 37 -8.02 5.47 -2.75
N ILE A 38 -7.13 6.17 -2.06
CA ILE A 38 -6.67 5.78 -0.72
C ILE A 38 -7.86 5.68 0.24
N ASP A 39 -8.69 6.70 0.32
CA ASP A 39 -9.84 6.73 1.22
C ASP A 39 -10.85 5.61 0.91
N GLN A 40 -11.00 5.30 -0.39
CA GLN A 40 -11.90 4.24 -0.85
C GLN A 40 -11.39 2.82 -0.52
N TYR A 41 -10.07 2.58 -0.52
CA TYR A 41 -9.51 1.23 -0.46
C TYR A 41 -8.66 0.91 0.77
N ARG A 42 -8.26 1.89 1.60
CA ARG A 42 -7.37 1.66 2.76
C ARG A 42 -7.91 0.67 3.81
N GLN A 43 -9.22 0.47 3.87
CA GLN A 43 -9.83 -0.55 4.76
C GLN A 43 -9.85 -1.96 4.16
N ARG A 44 -9.55 -2.10 2.86
CA ARG A 44 -9.64 -3.36 2.10
C ARG A 44 -8.27 -3.92 1.71
N VAL A 45 -7.27 -3.04 1.59
CA VAL A 45 -5.88 -3.40 1.30
C VAL A 45 -4.97 -2.45 2.05
N ASP A 46 -3.89 -2.96 2.65
CA ASP A 46 -2.90 -2.11 3.31
C ASP A 46 -2.13 -1.30 2.28
N ILE A 47 -2.15 0.03 2.42
CA ILE A 47 -1.54 0.97 1.48
C ILE A 47 -0.38 1.69 2.14
N VAL A 48 0.84 1.42 1.70
CA VAL A 48 2.05 2.12 2.15
C VAL A 48 2.12 3.52 1.54
N LYS A 49 2.49 4.50 2.37
CA LYS A 49 2.76 5.87 1.94
C LYS A 49 4.04 5.90 1.11
N MET A 50 3.97 6.44 -0.10
CA MET A 50 5.14 6.53 -0.96
C MET A 50 5.17 7.87 -1.71
N PRO A 51 6.34 8.50 -1.89
CA PRO A 51 6.41 9.86 -2.44
C PRO A 51 6.01 9.91 -3.91
N LYS A 52 5.54 11.07 -4.36
CA LYS A 52 5.22 11.31 -5.77
C LYS A 52 6.45 11.08 -6.64
N LYS A 53 6.26 10.86 -7.94
CA LYS A 53 7.37 10.80 -8.90
C LYS A 53 8.24 12.06 -8.77
N GLY A 54 9.55 11.86 -8.62
CA GLY A 54 10.53 12.94 -8.40
C GLY A 54 10.61 13.47 -6.96
N GLY A 55 9.82 12.91 -6.03
CA GLY A 55 9.92 13.21 -4.60
C GLY A 55 11.06 12.46 -3.90
N THR A 56 11.44 12.93 -2.72
CA THR A 56 12.44 12.32 -1.85
C THR A 56 11.83 11.21 -0.99
N GLY A 57 12.63 10.21 -0.60
CA GLY A 57 12.19 9.12 0.28
C GLY A 57 11.68 7.87 -0.45
N LEU A 58 11.94 7.74 -1.75
CA LEU A 58 11.56 6.54 -2.52
C LEU A 58 12.19 5.27 -1.94
N SER A 59 13.48 5.32 -1.63
CA SER A 59 14.20 4.18 -1.07
C SER A 59 13.64 3.74 0.29
N ASP A 60 13.18 4.68 1.11
CA ASP A 60 12.60 4.36 2.42
C ASP A 60 11.20 3.76 2.27
N ALA A 61 10.37 4.32 1.38
CA ALA A 61 9.07 3.74 1.07
C ALA A 61 9.19 2.31 0.49
N LEU A 62 10.23 2.03 -0.30
CA LEU A 62 10.51 0.66 -0.79
C LEU A 62 10.89 -0.29 0.36
N LYS A 63 11.65 0.17 1.35
CA LYS A 63 11.93 -0.63 2.57
C LYS A 63 10.65 -0.87 3.38
N ASP A 64 9.80 0.15 3.49
CA ASP A 64 8.53 0.07 4.20
C ASP A 64 7.60 -0.98 3.55
N ILE A 65 7.54 -1.02 2.20
CA ILE A 65 6.83 -2.07 1.45
C ILE A 65 7.39 -3.46 1.78
N LEU A 66 8.72 -3.64 1.72
CA LEU A 66 9.35 -4.94 1.99
C LEU A 66 9.13 -5.41 3.43
N ALA A 67 9.19 -4.49 4.39
CA ALA A 67 8.94 -4.79 5.80
C ALA A 67 7.49 -5.23 6.02
N LEU A 68 6.51 -4.52 5.46
CA LEU A 68 5.10 -4.91 5.57
C LEU A 68 4.82 -6.24 4.84
N CYS A 69 5.37 -6.44 3.64
CA CYS A 69 5.28 -7.72 2.93
C CYS A 69 5.82 -8.87 3.78
N ARG A 70 6.95 -8.67 4.48
CA ARG A 70 7.54 -9.70 5.34
C ARG A 70 6.65 -10.03 6.54
N ILE A 71 6.04 -9.03 7.18
CA ILE A 71 5.09 -9.27 8.28
C ILE A 71 3.91 -10.09 7.77
N LYS A 72 3.28 -9.66 6.67
CA LYS A 72 2.10 -10.34 6.12
C LYS A 72 2.40 -11.75 5.61
N ALA A 73 3.54 -11.96 4.96
CA ALA A 73 3.96 -13.26 4.47
C ALA A 73 4.24 -14.27 5.59
N ASN A 74 4.60 -13.80 6.79
CA ASN A 74 4.79 -14.63 7.97
C ASN A 74 3.52 -14.72 8.84
N HIS A 75 2.37 -14.22 8.36
CA HIS A 75 1.13 -14.13 9.12
C HIS A 75 1.29 -13.40 10.48
N GLY A 76 2.21 -12.44 10.53
CA GLY A 76 2.48 -11.63 11.71
C GLY A 76 1.43 -10.53 11.93
N ASP A 77 1.46 -9.92 13.11
CA ASP A 77 0.56 -8.82 13.46
C ASP A 77 1.02 -7.52 12.79
N ILE A 78 0.13 -6.92 11.99
CA ILE A 78 0.38 -5.63 11.31
C ILE A 78 0.43 -4.48 12.33
N SER A 79 -0.12 -4.64 13.54
CA SER A 79 -0.07 -3.62 14.59
C SER A 79 1.36 -3.26 15.01
N GLU A 80 2.33 -4.15 14.76
CA GLU A 80 3.76 -3.93 14.97
C GLU A 80 4.40 -3.03 13.90
N PHE A 81 3.72 -2.82 12.76
CA PHE A 81 4.19 -1.95 11.69
C PHE A 81 3.89 -0.48 12.02
N PRO A 82 4.81 0.47 11.76
CA PRO A 82 4.59 1.87 12.07
C PRO A 82 3.35 2.44 11.35
N SER A 83 2.34 2.83 12.12
CA SER A 83 1.05 3.30 11.60
C SER A 83 1.16 4.60 10.80
N ASP A 84 2.21 5.39 11.00
CA ASP A 84 2.50 6.59 10.22
C ASP A 84 2.96 6.28 8.79
N LYS A 85 3.30 5.02 8.48
CA LYS A 85 3.78 4.56 7.17
C LYS A 85 2.69 3.95 6.29
N ILE A 86 1.50 3.71 6.84
CA ILE A 86 0.31 3.24 6.11
C ILE A 86 -0.81 4.28 6.20
N TYR A 87 -1.77 4.21 5.27
CA TYR A 87 -2.99 5.06 5.28
C TYR A 87 -4.15 4.39 6.01
#